data_AF-A0A2V8LDW0-F1
#
_entry.id   AF-A0A2V8LDW0-F1
#
_cell.length_a   1.000
_cell.length_b   1.000
_cell.length_c   1.000
_cell.angle_alpha   90.00
_cell.angle_beta   90.00
_cell.angle_gamma   90.00
#
_symmetry.space_group_name_H-M   'P 1'
#
loop_
_entity.id
_entity.type
_entity.pdbx_description
1 polymer ?
#
loop_
_entity_poly.entity_id
_entity_poly.type
_entity_poly.pdbx_seq_one_letter_code
_entity_poly.pdbx_strand_id
1 'polypeptide(L)'
;MFGKKLSEYFRFQRWILILIAAVWLVRLVLSLTGPFSTARWVSINIVLLAGLVYYAVAVHTKEFGSYKQLLGLLFVQTALAEILIALGITLGILTGTNNAFTVPEVSGGGDGKSWVHVAVHIVVMFILPLFGWLIASPILFFTKKLKPEV
;
A
#
# COMPACT_ATOMS: atom_id res chain seq x y z
N MET A 1 8.11 -15.66 7.13
CA MET A 1 7.37 -15.56 5.86
C MET A 1 8.27 -16.03 4.72
N PHE A 2 7.91 -17.13 4.05
CA PHE A 2 8.67 -17.73 2.93
C PHE A 2 10.17 -17.90 3.21
N GLY A 3 10.53 -18.54 4.33
CA GLY A 3 11.94 -18.80 4.67
C GLY A 3 12.75 -17.60 5.18
N LYS A 4 12.16 -16.40 5.27
CA LYS A 4 12.78 -15.21 5.88
C LYS A 4 11.99 -14.70 7.10
N LYS A 5 12.67 -14.02 8.01
CA LYS A 5 12.04 -13.35 9.16
C LYS A 5 11.22 -12.16 8.69
N LEU A 6 10.11 -11.88 9.36
CA LEU A 6 9.26 -10.74 9.00
C LEU A 6 10.01 -9.40 9.09
N SER A 7 10.90 -9.25 10.08
CA SER A 7 11.77 -8.07 10.22
C SER A 7 12.69 -7.83 9.02
N GLU A 8 13.08 -8.87 8.27
CA GLU A 8 13.86 -8.71 7.04
C GLU A 8 13.04 -8.02 5.95
N TYR A 9 11.74 -8.35 5.82
CA TYR A 9 10.84 -7.68 4.87
C TYR A 9 10.66 -6.21 5.23
N PHE A 10 10.44 -5.90 6.51
CA PHE A 10 10.34 -4.52 6.98
C PHE A 10 11.62 -3.73 6.69
N ARG A 11 12.79 -4.30 7.02
CA ARG A 11 14.08 -3.65 6.79
C ARG A 11 14.35 -3.43 5.31
N PHE A 12 14.09 -4.44 4.47
CA PHE A 12 14.32 -4.35 3.02
C PHE A 12 13.45 -3.29 2.36
N GLN A 13 12.22 -3.13 2.84
CA GLN A 13 11.25 -2.20 2.24
C GLN A 13 11.00 -0.91 3.03
N ARG A 14 11.83 -0.61 4.03
CA ARG A 14 11.63 0.47 5.01
C ARG A 14 11.26 1.81 4.39
N TRP A 15 11.89 2.18 3.28
CA TRP A 15 11.68 3.48 2.65
C TRP A 15 10.29 3.60 2.02
N ILE A 16 9.80 2.54 1.37
CA ILE A 16 8.44 2.52 0.84
C ILE A 16 7.42 2.54 1.98
N LEU A 17 7.67 1.84 3.09
CA LEU A 17 6.76 1.89 4.25
C LEU A 17 6.70 3.28 4.90
N ILE A 18 7.86 3.93 5.04
CA ILE A 18 7.95 5.32 5.52
C ILE A 18 7.17 6.24 4.58
N LEU A 19 7.35 6.10 3.26
CA LEU A 19 6.62 6.90 2.28
C LEU A 19 5.11 6.66 2.34
N ILE A 20 4.65 5.42 2.48
CA ILE A 20 3.22 5.11 2.65
C ILE A 20 2.65 5.82 3.88
N ALA A 21 3.34 5.70 5.03
CA ALA A 21 2.92 6.35 6.27
C ALA A 21 2.94 7.88 6.17
N ALA A 22 3.98 8.45 5.56
CA ALA A 22 4.10 9.89 5.37
C ALA A 22 3.02 10.45 4.42
N VAL A 23 2.79 9.79 3.28
CA VAL A 23 1.74 10.17 2.32
C VAL A 23 0.36 10.05 2.94
N TRP A 24 0.10 8.98 3.70
CA TRP A 24 -1.14 8.85 4.47
C TRP A 24 -1.34 10.01 5.44
N LEU A 25 -0.32 10.34 6.24
CA LEU A 25 -0.40 11.39 7.25
C LEU A 25 -0.59 12.76 6.62
N VAL A 26 0.19 13.11 5.60
CA VAL A 26 0.08 14.38 4.88
C VAL A 26 -1.31 14.50 4.26
N ARG A 27 -1.80 13.44 3.60
CA ARG A 27 -3.14 13.43 3.00
C ARG A 27 -4.22 13.64 4.06
N LEU A 28 -4.11 12.98 5.22
CA LEU A 28 -5.03 13.13 6.33
C LEU A 28 -5.05 14.57 6.85
N VAL A 29 -3.88 15.12 7.20
CA VAL A 29 -3.75 16.48 7.73
C VAL A 29 -4.31 17.51 6.75
N LEU A 30 -3.93 17.44 5.47
CA LEU A 30 -4.42 18.37 4.45
C LEU A 30 -5.95 18.35 4.31
N SER A 31 -6.57 17.17 4.45
CA SER A 31 -8.03 17.06 4.38
C SER A 31 -8.76 17.56 5.63
N LEU A 32 -8.08 17.62 6.77
CA LEU A 32 -8.64 18.11 8.03
C LEU A 32 -8.48 19.63 8.16
N THR A 33 -7.43 20.20 7.57
CA THR A 33 -7.11 21.64 7.70
C THR A 33 -7.48 22.46 6.48
N GLY A 34 -7.92 21.84 5.39
CA GLY A 34 -8.15 22.52 4.12
C GLY A 34 -9.07 21.74 3.18
N PRO A 35 -9.29 22.26 1.96
CA PRO A 35 -10.16 21.61 1.00
C PRO A 35 -9.58 20.28 0.52
N PHE A 36 -10.45 19.30 0.31
CA PHE A 36 -10.07 17.97 -0.18
C PHE A 36 -9.33 18.01 -1.53
N SER A 37 -9.58 19.04 -2.35
CA SER A 37 -8.91 19.25 -3.64
C SER A 37 -7.39 19.30 -3.55
N THR A 38 -6.82 19.73 -2.42
CA THR A 38 -5.38 19.71 -2.18
C THR A 38 -4.89 18.31 -1.83
N ALA A 39 -5.62 17.62 -0.94
CA ALA A 39 -5.27 16.27 -0.50
C ALA A 39 -5.36 15.22 -1.62
N ARG A 40 -6.18 15.45 -2.66
CA ARG A 40 -6.39 14.50 -3.77
C ARG A 40 -5.11 14.14 -4.53
N TRP A 41 -4.12 15.02 -4.55
CA TRP A 41 -2.85 14.83 -5.25
C TRP A 41 -1.84 13.98 -4.45
N VAL A 42 -2.10 13.77 -3.15
CA VAL A 42 -1.26 12.97 -2.26
C VAL A 42 -1.79 11.54 -2.26
N SER A 43 -1.16 10.67 -3.08
CA SER A 43 -1.71 9.35 -3.42
C SER A 43 -0.87 8.17 -2.91
N ILE A 44 -1.44 7.40 -1.99
CA ILE A 44 -0.86 6.13 -1.50
C ILE A 44 -0.73 5.12 -2.64
N ASN A 45 -1.68 5.11 -3.59
CA ASN A 45 -1.66 4.19 -4.73
C ASN A 45 -0.41 4.38 -5.61
N ILE A 46 0.04 5.63 -5.81
CA ILE A 46 1.28 5.90 -6.55
C ILE A 46 2.48 5.30 -5.82
N VAL A 47 2.53 5.43 -4.49
CA VAL A 47 3.61 4.84 -3.67
C VAL A 47 3.59 3.31 -3.77
N LEU A 48 2.41 2.68 -3.69
CA LEU A 48 2.25 1.24 -3.84
C LEU A 48 2.68 0.75 -5.24
N LEU A 49 2.33 1.48 -6.30
CA LEU A 49 2.76 1.17 -7.68
C LEU A 49 4.28 1.30 -7.83
N ALA A 50 4.88 2.36 -7.27
CA ALA A 50 6.32 2.53 -7.26
C ALA A 50 7.02 1.39 -6.50
N GLY A 51 6.49 1.02 -5.33
CA GLY A 51 6.98 -0.12 -4.56
C GLY A 51 6.85 -1.44 -5.31
N LEU A 52 5.72 -1.66 -6.00
CA LEU A 52 5.50 -2.84 -6.83
C LEU A 52 6.58 -2.97 -7.91
N VAL A 53 6.77 -1.94 -8.73
CA VAL A 53 7.75 -1.95 -9.83
C VAL A 53 9.17 -2.09 -9.26
N TYR A 54 9.50 -1.31 -8.22
CA TYR A 54 10.81 -1.35 -7.59
C TYR A 54 11.15 -2.74 -7.04
N TYR A 55 10.25 -3.34 -6.26
CA TYR A 55 10.50 -4.64 -5.64
C TYR A 55 10.42 -5.81 -6.62
N ALA A 56 9.68 -5.69 -7.72
CA ALA A 56 9.71 -6.66 -8.79
C ALA A 56 11.12 -6.83 -9.39
N VAL A 57 11.92 -5.76 -9.40
CA VAL A 57 13.32 -5.78 -9.84
C VAL A 57 14.26 -6.09 -8.67
N ALA A 58 14.12 -5.35 -7.56
CA ALA A 58 15.04 -5.38 -6.43
C ALA A 58 15.05 -6.72 -5.69
N VAL A 59 13.94 -7.48 -5.71
CA VAL A 59 13.88 -8.79 -5.06
C VAL A 59 14.94 -9.76 -5.61
N HIS A 60 15.21 -9.67 -6.92
CA HIS A 60 16.25 -10.44 -7.60
C HIS A 60 17.61 -9.75 -7.52
N THR A 61 17.70 -8.49 -7.97
CA THR A 61 18.99 -7.79 -8.13
C THR A 61 19.70 -7.47 -6.81
N LYS A 62 19.02 -7.61 -5.68
CA LYS A 62 19.59 -7.48 -4.33
C LYS A 62 19.57 -8.79 -3.55
N GLU A 63 19.39 -9.91 -4.24
CA GLU A 63 19.46 -11.27 -3.68
C GLU A 63 18.49 -11.48 -2.49
N PHE A 64 17.38 -10.74 -2.47
CA PHE A 64 16.40 -10.87 -1.39
C PHE A 64 15.56 -12.13 -1.56
N GLY A 65 15.33 -12.59 -2.79
CA GLY A 65 14.71 -13.88 -3.05
C GLY A 65 14.05 -13.94 -4.41
N SER A 66 12.90 -14.62 -4.47
CA SER A 66 12.17 -14.84 -5.72
C SER A 66 10.68 -14.58 -5.54
N TYR A 67 9.83 -15.21 -6.36
CA TYR A 67 8.41 -14.92 -6.47
C TYR A 67 7.68 -14.98 -5.13
N LYS A 68 8.00 -15.93 -4.25
CA LYS A 68 7.40 -16.01 -2.91
C LYS A 68 7.76 -14.78 -2.06
N GLN A 69 9.03 -14.38 -2.04
CA GLN A 69 9.46 -13.18 -1.32
C GLN A 69 8.87 -11.90 -1.93
N LEU A 70 8.71 -11.84 -3.26
CA LEU A 70 8.00 -10.75 -3.92
C LEU A 70 6.57 -10.63 -3.41
N LEU A 71 5.81 -11.73 -3.35
CA LEU A 71 4.46 -11.73 -2.77
C LEU A 71 4.48 -11.22 -1.32
N GLY A 72 5.44 -11.66 -0.51
CA GLY A 72 5.60 -11.19 0.86
C GLY A 72 5.90 -9.68 0.98
N LEU A 73 6.71 -9.13 0.08
CA LEU A 73 6.97 -7.68 0.02
C LEU A 73 5.70 -6.91 -0.33
N LEU A 74 5.00 -7.33 -1.39
CA LEU A 74 3.76 -6.70 -1.82
C LEU A 74 2.68 -6.77 -0.73
N PHE A 75 2.58 -7.91 -0.04
CA PHE A 75 1.67 -8.07 1.09
C PHE A 75 1.95 -7.06 2.21
N VAL A 76 3.20 -6.89 2.62
CA VAL A 76 3.54 -5.99 3.73
C VAL A 76 3.24 -4.52 3.42
N GLN A 77 3.61 -4.03 2.23
CA GLN A 77 3.31 -2.64 1.86
C GLN A 77 1.80 -2.40 1.71
N THR A 78 1.06 -3.34 1.13
CA THR A 78 -0.40 -3.23 0.98
C THR A 78 -1.09 -3.32 2.33
N ALA A 79 -0.72 -4.28 3.18
CA ALA A 79 -1.28 -4.39 4.52
C ALA A 79 -1.10 -3.11 5.33
N LEU A 80 0.09 -2.49 5.28
CA LEU A 80 0.31 -1.20 5.94
C LEU A 80 -0.63 -0.12 5.39
N ALA A 81 -0.72 0.01 4.07
CA ALA A 81 -1.57 1.01 3.43
C ALA A 81 -3.05 0.84 3.80
N GLU A 82 -3.58 -0.38 3.70
CA GLU A 82 -4.98 -0.69 4.01
C GLU A 82 -5.31 -0.49 5.49
N ILE A 83 -4.39 -0.87 6.40
CA ILE A 83 -4.55 -0.61 7.84
C ILE A 83 -4.62 0.90 8.11
N LEU A 84 -3.72 1.69 7.51
CA LEU A 84 -3.73 3.14 7.69
C LEU A 84 -5.01 3.77 7.12
N ILE A 85 -5.47 3.33 5.96
CA ILE A 85 -6.74 3.81 5.38
C ILE A 85 -7.91 3.46 6.31
N ALA A 86 -7.99 2.23 6.81
CA ALA A 86 -8.98 1.79 7.78
C ALA A 86 -8.96 2.64 9.06
N LEU A 87 -7.78 3.03 9.55
CA LEU A 87 -7.63 3.96 10.68
C LEU A 87 -8.15 5.36 10.36
N GLY A 88 -7.88 5.88 9.16
CA GLY A 88 -8.42 7.15 8.68
C GLY A 88 -9.95 7.16 8.63
N ILE A 89 -10.55 6.07 8.13
CA ILE A 89 -12.00 5.89 8.12
C ILE A 89 -12.55 5.81 9.54
N THR A 90 -11.91 5.02 10.41
CA THR A 90 -12.29 4.89 11.81
C THR A 90 -12.27 6.25 12.52
N LEU A 91 -11.25 7.07 12.29
CA LEU A 91 -11.20 8.44 12.81
C LEU A 91 -12.39 9.27 12.32
N GLY A 92 -12.75 9.17 11.04
CA GLY A 92 -13.93 9.83 10.49
C GLY A 92 -15.22 9.41 11.17
N ILE A 93 -15.41 8.10 11.39
CA ILE A 93 -16.56 7.54 12.13
C ILE A 93 -16.62 8.12 13.55
N LEU A 94 -15.52 8.05 14.30
CA LEU A 94 -15.48 8.44 15.70
C LEU A 94 -15.66 9.96 15.91
N THR A 95 -15.21 10.78 14.96
CA THR A 95 -15.29 12.24 15.04
C THR A 95 -16.52 12.82 14.36
N GLY A 96 -17.26 12.01 13.60
CA GLY A 96 -18.32 12.48 12.71
C GLY A 96 -17.85 13.39 11.56
N THR A 97 -16.53 13.60 11.43
CA THR A 97 -15.94 14.56 10.49
C THR A 97 -15.38 13.84 9.27
N ASN A 98 -15.68 14.34 8.08
CA ASN A 98 -15.11 13.79 6.87
C ASN A 98 -13.62 14.09 6.76
N ASN A 99 -12.87 13.14 6.21
CA ASN A 99 -11.46 13.29 5.88
C ASN A 99 -11.15 12.65 4.52
N ALA A 100 -9.87 12.65 4.13
CA ALA A 100 -9.39 12.17 2.85
C ALA A 100 -9.80 10.73 2.46
N PHE A 101 -10.25 9.93 3.42
CA PHE A 101 -10.65 8.53 3.25
C PHE A 101 -12.15 8.31 3.41
N THR A 102 -12.94 9.34 3.74
CA THR A 102 -14.39 9.23 3.96
C THR A 102 -15.23 10.23 3.16
N VAL A 103 -14.60 11.19 2.47
CA VAL A 103 -15.31 12.13 1.61
C VAL A 103 -16.05 11.41 0.47
N PRO A 104 -17.21 11.91 0.01
CA PRO A 104 -18.00 11.26 -1.03
C PRO A 104 -17.23 11.00 -2.35
N GLU A 105 -16.31 11.89 -2.70
CA GLU A 105 -15.49 11.82 -3.91
C GLU A 105 -14.61 10.57 -3.98
N VAL A 106 -14.27 9.97 -2.82
CA VAL A 106 -13.51 8.72 -2.74
C VAL A 106 -14.36 7.54 -2.27
N SER A 107 -15.63 7.77 -1.97
CA SER A 107 -16.55 6.80 -1.37
C SER A 107 -17.73 6.47 -2.28
N GLY A 108 -17.54 6.61 -3.61
CA GLY A 108 -18.58 6.31 -4.60
C GLY A 108 -19.81 7.23 -4.53
N GLY A 109 -19.65 8.46 -4.01
CA GLY A 109 -20.73 9.44 -3.84
C GLY A 109 -21.55 9.28 -2.55
N GLY A 110 -21.29 8.25 -1.75
CA GLY A 110 -21.97 8.01 -0.47
C GLY A 110 -21.23 8.55 0.75
N ASP A 111 -21.77 8.30 1.95
CA ASP A 111 -21.07 8.54 3.21
C ASP A 111 -20.00 7.46 3.44
N GLY A 112 -18.72 7.86 3.40
CA GLY A 112 -17.60 6.96 3.62
C GLY A 112 -17.39 6.55 5.08
N LYS A 113 -18.09 7.14 6.05
CA LYS A 113 -17.95 6.86 7.49
C LYS A 113 -18.75 5.62 7.91
N SER A 114 -18.34 4.43 7.47
CA SER A 114 -19.03 3.18 7.87
C SER A 114 -18.07 2.06 8.28
N TRP A 115 -18.52 1.23 9.23
CA TRP A 115 -17.77 0.03 9.63
C TRP A 115 -17.66 -1.01 8.51
N VAL A 116 -18.61 -1.02 7.56
CA VAL A 116 -18.52 -1.83 6.35
C VAL A 116 -17.33 -1.36 5.49
N HIS A 117 -17.15 -0.04 5.32
CA HIS A 117 -16.00 0.50 4.58
C HIS A 117 -14.68 0.12 5.24
N VAL A 118 -14.58 0.21 6.58
CA VAL A 118 -13.41 -0.29 7.34
C VAL A 118 -13.17 -1.78 7.05
N ALA A 119 -14.22 -2.60 7.16
CA ALA A 119 -14.11 -4.05 6.93
C ALA A 119 -13.66 -4.40 5.52
N VAL A 120 -14.10 -3.65 4.50
CA VAL A 120 -13.64 -3.82 3.12
C VAL A 120 -12.12 -3.68 3.04
N HIS A 121 -11.52 -2.63 3.62
CA HIS A 121 -10.06 -2.46 3.62
C HIS A 121 -9.32 -3.60 4.33
N ILE A 122 -9.87 -4.11 5.44
CA ILE A 122 -9.29 -5.26 6.18
C ILE A 122 -9.35 -6.56 5.35
N VAL A 123 -10.36 -6.76 4.52
CA VAL A 123 -10.44 -7.95 3.64
C VAL A 123 -9.55 -7.77 2.42
N VAL A 124 -9.63 -6.60 1.78
CA VAL A 124 -8.94 -6.26 0.53
C VAL A 124 -7.41 -6.33 0.71
N MET A 125 -6.88 -6.09 1.91
CA MET A 125 -5.44 -6.21 2.20
C MET A 125 -4.85 -7.61 1.94
N PHE A 126 -5.67 -8.66 1.95
CA PHE A 126 -5.22 -10.03 1.61
C PHE A 126 -5.35 -10.34 0.11
N ILE A 127 -6.24 -9.63 -0.59
CA ILE A 127 -6.59 -9.90 -1.99
C ILE A 127 -5.68 -9.10 -2.94
N LEU A 128 -5.50 -7.81 -2.70
CA LEU A 128 -4.71 -6.93 -3.58
C LEU A 128 -3.24 -7.38 -3.78
N PRO A 129 -2.53 -7.92 -2.77
CA PRO A 129 -1.17 -8.40 -2.96
C PRO A 129 -1.08 -9.52 -3.99
N LEU A 130 -2.12 -10.33 -4.16
CA LEU A 130 -2.17 -11.40 -5.16
C LEU A 130 -2.21 -10.82 -6.58
N PHE A 131 -3.07 -9.83 -6.81
CA PHE A 131 -3.13 -9.12 -8.09
C PHE A 131 -1.83 -8.36 -8.39
N GLY A 132 -1.30 -7.65 -7.39
CA GLY A 132 -0.01 -6.98 -7.50
C GLY A 132 1.11 -7.97 -7.83
N TRP A 133 1.09 -9.15 -7.23
CA TRP A 133 2.07 -10.20 -7.49
C TRP A 133 1.94 -10.77 -8.91
N LEU A 134 0.73 -10.99 -9.40
CA LEU A 134 0.50 -11.40 -10.79
C LEU A 134 1.07 -10.38 -11.79
N ILE A 135 0.92 -9.08 -11.53
CA ILE A 135 1.45 -8.00 -12.37
C ILE A 135 2.99 -7.88 -12.25
N ALA A 136 3.52 -8.02 -11.03
CA ALA A 136 4.94 -7.87 -10.75
C ALA A 136 5.78 -9.10 -11.21
N SER A 137 5.15 -10.27 -11.30
CA SER A 137 5.84 -11.52 -11.67
C SER A 137 6.44 -11.48 -13.08
N PRO A 138 5.77 -10.99 -14.13
CA PRO A 138 6.40 -10.76 -15.44
C PRO A 138 7.64 -9.86 -15.37
N ILE A 139 7.60 -8.78 -14.59
CA ILE A 139 8.76 -7.88 -14.43
C ILE A 139 9.93 -8.64 -13.79
N LEU A 140 9.66 -9.43 -12.73
CA LEU A 140 10.67 -10.27 -12.11
C LEU A 140 11.21 -11.34 -13.08
N PHE A 141 10.34 -11.96 -13.88
CA PHE A 141 10.75 -12.93 -14.90
C PHE A 141 11.74 -12.32 -15.89
N PHE A 142 11.43 -11.16 -16.46
CA PHE A 142 12.34 -10.46 -17.37
C PHE A 142 13.61 -10.00 -16.65
N THR A 143 13.51 -9.51 -15.41
CA THR A 143 14.68 -9.13 -14.60
C THR A 143 15.65 -10.30 -14.44
N LYS A 144 15.15 -11.49 -14.11
CA LYS A 144 15.94 -12.72 -14.01
C LYS A 144 16.57 -13.13 -15.34
N LYS A 145 15.83 -13.00 -16.44
CA LYS A 145 16.33 -13.32 -17.78
C LYS A 145 17.43 -12.37 -18.24
N LEU A 146 17.34 -11.10 -17.86
CA LEU A 146 18.30 -10.06 -18.24
C LEU A 146 19.53 -10.01 -17.32
N LYS A 147 19.42 -10.52 -16.09
CA LYS A 147 20.51 -10.60 -15.11
C LYS A 147 20.53 -11.96 -14.39
N PRO A 148 20.82 -13.06 -15.11
CA PRO A 148 20.81 -14.41 -14.55
C PRO A 148 21.95 -14.67 -13.54
N GLU A 149 23.02 -13.88 -13.57
CA GLU A 149 24.23 -14.03 -12.76
C GLU A 149 24.15 -13.47 -11.33
N VAL A 150 23.00 -12.90 -10.95
CA VAL A 150 22.67 -12.52 -9.56
C VAL A 150 21.97 -13.67 -8.85
#